data_AF-A0A524HTX3-F1
#
_entry.id   AF-A0A524HTX3-F1
#
_cell.length_a   1.000
_cell.length_b   1.000
_cell.length_c   1.000
_cell.angle_alpha   90.00
_cell.angle_beta   90.00
_cell.angle_gamma   90.00
#
_symmetry.space_group_name_H-M   'P 1'
#
loop_
_entity.id
_entity.type
_entity.pdbx_description
1 polymer ?
#
loop_
_entity_poly.entity_id
_entity_poly.type
_entity_poly.pdbx_seq_one_letter_code
_entity_poly.pdbx_strand_id
1 'polypeptide(L)'
;MKKNKKLRLVAAAGLALALSLTASADGQAGADKDRLPGLKESAALYNNWLKVRFERVLPEVMRREKIDMWVVVCREHAEDPVYPTLVPRPNMFAWRLTMFVFFDRGAAGGGVECLSVNPYGSGDFNKELADYYRPGWGDGTEEPWRRLARVVRERNPKRIAVDES
;
A
#
# COMPACT_ATOMS: atom_id res chain seq x y z
N MET A 1 -8.76 44.49 63.32
CA MET A 1 -8.69 45.90 62.89
C MET A 1 -7.79 45.96 61.65
N LYS A 2 -8.34 45.91 60.42
CA LYS A 2 -8.62 47.06 59.53
C LYS A 2 -7.42 48.02 59.36
N LYS A 3 -6.68 47.92 58.24
CA LYS A 3 -6.74 48.84 57.07
C LYS A 3 -5.52 48.73 56.15
N ASN A 4 -5.82 48.69 54.86
CA ASN A 4 -4.94 48.86 53.70
C ASN A 4 -4.07 50.12 53.77
N LYS A 5 -2.90 50.10 53.11
CA LYS A 5 -2.40 51.22 52.31
C LYS A 5 -1.47 50.71 51.19
N LYS A 6 -1.85 51.02 49.96
CA LYS A 6 -1.03 50.89 48.75
C LYS A 6 0.09 51.92 48.81
N LEU A 7 1.30 51.57 48.37
CA LEU A 7 2.26 52.55 47.87
C LEU A 7 3.06 51.92 46.72
N ARG A 8 2.96 52.55 45.55
CA ARG A 8 3.72 52.23 44.33
C ARG A 8 5.07 52.94 44.42
N LEU A 9 6.15 52.27 44.01
CA LEU A 9 7.35 52.93 43.51
C LEU A 9 7.88 52.18 42.28
N VAL A 10 8.47 52.95 41.38
CA VAL A 10 8.70 52.71 39.94
C VAL A 10 10.17 52.30 39.69
N ALA A 11 10.42 51.71 38.50
CA ALA A 11 11.71 51.44 37.81
C ALA A 11 12.45 50.17 38.28
N ALA A 12 13.04 49.33 37.43
CA ALA A 12 13.63 49.51 36.10
C ALA A 12 13.41 48.22 35.25
N ALA A 13 12.95 48.34 34.00
CA ALA A 13 13.77 48.28 32.78
C ALA A 13 14.69 47.05 32.68
N GLY A 14 14.28 46.09 31.85
CA GLY A 14 15.04 44.88 31.50
C GLY A 14 14.28 44.01 30.50
N LEU A 15 13.89 44.60 29.37
CA LEU A 15 13.26 43.89 28.25
C LEU A 15 14.33 43.08 27.51
N ALA A 16 14.50 41.81 27.85
CA ALA A 16 15.29 40.89 27.03
C ALA A 16 14.43 40.42 25.85
N LEU A 17 14.52 41.15 24.74
CA LEU A 17 13.92 40.77 23.47
C LEU A 17 14.76 39.63 22.86
N ALA A 18 14.35 38.38 23.10
CA ALA A 18 14.91 37.24 22.38
C ALA A 18 14.40 37.28 20.93
N LEU A 19 15.24 37.74 19.99
CA LEU A 19 14.99 37.62 18.56
C LEU A 19 15.00 36.13 18.20
N SER A 20 13.82 35.53 18.06
CA SER A 20 13.67 34.22 17.43
C SER A 20 13.98 34.39 15.94
N LEU A 21 15.16 33.94 15.51
CA LEU A 21 15.49 33.78 14.10
C LEU A 21 14.65 32.60 13.58
N THR A 22 13.44 32.88 13.10
CA THR A 22 12.71 31.93 12.25
C THR A 22 13.38 31.96 10.89
N ALA A 23 14.38 31.10 10.70
CA ALA A 23 14.83 30.76 9.36
C ALA A 23 13.69 29.99 8.68
N SER A 24 12.84 30.71 7.96
CA SER A 24 11.94 30.11 6.97
C SER A 24 12.83 29.53 5.89
N ALA A 25 13.19 28.26 6.02
CA ALA A 25 13.61 27.45 4.90
C ALA A 25 12.37 27.14 4.05
N ASP A 26 11.80 28.17 3.42
CA ASP A 26 10.90 27.99 2.30
C ASP A 26 11.74 27.51 1.12
N GLY A 27 12.08 26.22 1.17
CA GLY A 27 12.46 25.48 -0.02
C GLY A 27 11.23 25.38 -0.91
N GLN A 28 10.90 26.46 -1.62
CA GLN A 28 10.04 26.40 -2.79
C GLN A 28 10.76 25.59 -3.86
N ALA A 29 10.62 24.26 -3.76
CA ALA A 29 10.82 23.38 -4.88
C ALA A 29 9.73 23.69 -5.91
N GLY A 30 9.99 24.68 -6.76
CA GLY A 30 9.25 24.82 -8.00
C GLY A 30 9.39 23.51 -8.75
N ALA A 31 8.30 22.76 -8.87
CA ALA A 31 8.28 21.57 -9.70
C ALA A 31 8.53 22.01 -11.15
N ASP A 32 9.77 21.85 -11.59
CA ASP A 32 10.13 21.94 -13.01
C ASP A 32 9.27 20.91 -13.76
N LYS A 33 8.25 21.40 -14.47
CA LYS A 33 7.27 20.55 -15.17
C LYS A 33 7.88 19.86 -16.38
N ASP A 34 9.06 20.29 -16.81
CA ASP A 34 9.71 19.82 -18.04
C ASP A 34 10.77 18.74 -17.76
N ARG A 35 11.12 18.47 -16.49
CA ARG A 35 12.02 17.37 -16.14
C ARG A 35 11.28 16.04 -16.07
N LEU A 36 11.89 14.99 -16.62
CA LEU A 36 11.44 13.62 -16.36
C LEU A 36 11.59 13.29 -14.87
N PRO A 37 10.62 12.56 -14.28
CA PRO A 37 10.71 12.15 -12.88
C PRO A 37 11.91 11.24 -12.66
N GLY A 38 12.59 11.39 -11.53
CA GLY A 38 13.62 10.46 -11.10
C GLY A 38 13.06 9.05 -10.85
N LEU A 39 13.92 8.04 -10.67
CA LEU A 39 13.48 6.65 -10.48
C LEU A 39 12.53 6.46 -9.29
N LYS A 40 12.80 7.14 -8.16
CA LYS A 40 11.95 7.09 -6.96
C LYS A 40 10.59 7.76 -7.19
N GLU A 41 10.58 8.91 -7.87
CA GLU A 41 9.34 9.63 -8.22
C GLU A 41 8.49 8.82 -9.20
N SER A 42 9.14 8.22 -10.20
CA SER A 42 8.49 7.32 -11.17
C SER A 42 7.91 6.08 -10.50
N ALA A 43 8.63 5.50 -9.53
CA ALA A 43 8.13 4.36 -8.74
C ALA A 43 6.91 4.76 -7.91
N ALA A 44 6.95 5.92 -7.24
CA ALA A 44 5.81 6.42 -6.47
C ALA A 44 4.58 6.68 -7.36
N LEU A 45 4.78 7.28 -8.54
CA LEU A 45 3.72 7.49 -9.52
C LEU A 45 3.09 6.16 -9.98
N TYR A 46 3.93 5.18 -10.34
CA TYR A 46 3.49 3.85 -10.74
C TYR A 46 2.69 3.15 -9.64
N ASN A 47 3.19 3.20 -8.41
CA ASN A 47 2.57 2.60 -7.24
C ASN A 47 1.21 3.23 -6.94
N ASN A 48 1.08 4.56 -7.10
CA ASN A 48 -0.22 5.23 -7.00
C ASN A 48 -1.21 4.76 -8.07
N TRP A 49 -0.75 4.52 -9.31
CA TRP A 49 -1.61 3.95 -10.35
C TRP A 49 -2.02 2.52 -10.06
N LEU A 50 -1.12 1.71 -9.50
CA LEU A 50 -1.44 0.36 -9.04
C LEU A 50 -2.57 0.37 -8.00
N LYS A 51 -2.50 1.29 -7.04
CA LYS A 51 -3.57 1.48 -6.04
C LYS A 51 -4.91 1.79 -6.71
N VAL A 52 -4.93 2.76 -7.61
CA VAL A 52 -6.14 3.13 -8.37
C VAL A 52 -6.68 1.94 -9.18
N ARG A 53 -5.79 1.12 -9.76
CA ARG A 53 -6.18 -0.09 -10.50
C ARG A 53 -6.92 -1.07 -9.60
N PHE A 54 -6.41 -1.35 -8.40
CA PHE A 54 -7.04 -2.29 -7.48
C PHE A 54 -8.33 -1.75 -6.87
N GLU A 55 -8.43 -0.44 -6.65
CA GLU A 55 -9.61 0.19 -6.05
C GLU A 55 -10.76 0.39 -7.03
N ARG A 56 -10.46 0.59 -8.32
CA ARG A 56 -11.47 0.99 -9.33
C ARG A 56 -11.59 0.01 -10.48
N VAL A 57 -10.48 -0.28 -11.17
CA VAL A 57 -10.48 -1.03 -12.43
C VAL A 57 -10.74 -2.51 -12.18
N LEU A 58 -10.00 -3.11 -11.25
CA LEU A 58 -10.08 -4.54 -10.97
C LEU A 58 -11.49 -4.97 -10.52
N PRO A 59 -12.17 -4.29 -9.58
CA PRO A 59 -13.55 -4.61 -9.22
C PRO A 59 -14.53 -4.49 -10.39
N GLU A 60 -14.38 -3.47 -11.24
CA GLU A 60 -15.24 -3.26 -12.40
C GLU A 60 -15.11 -4.40 -13.41
N VAL A 61 -13.86 -4.77 -13.75
CA VAL A 61 -13.59 -5.85 -14.70
C VAL A 61 -14.07 -7.20 -14.17
N MET A 62 -13.75 -7.54 -12.91
CA MET A 62 -14.20 -8.80 -12.31
C MET A 62 -15.72 -8.94 -12.33
N ARG A 63 -16.46 -7.88 -11.97
CA ARG A 63 -17.94 -7.89 -11.99
C ARG A 63 -18.51 -7.97 -13.39
N ARG A 64 -17.93 -7.24 -14.35
CA ARG A 64 -18.34 -7.27 -15.75
C ARG A 64 -18.24 -8.68 -16.33
N GLU A 65 -17.14 -9.38 -16.02
CA GLU A 65 -16.90 -10.76 -16.48
C GLU A 65 -17.55 -11.83 -15.55
N LYS A 66 -18.21 -11.39 -14.48
CA LYS A 66 -18.87 -12.24 -13.46
C LYS A 66 -17.91 -13.23 -12.79
N ILE A 67 -16.69 -12.77 -12.52
CA ILE A 67 -15.62 -13.51 -11.84
C ILE A 67 -15.67 -13.14 -10.36
N ASP A 68 -15.84 -14.13 -9.48
CA ASP A 68 -15.83 -13.89 -8.03
C ASP A 68 -14.40 -13.89 -7.48
N MET A 69 -13.54 -14.74 -8.06
CA MET A 69 -12.15 -14.86 -7.67
C MET A 69 -11.24 -14.96 -8.89
N TRP A 70 -10.11 -14.26 -8.87
CA TRP A 70 -9.05 -14.41 -9.86
C TRP A 70 -7.76 -14.86 -9.17
N VAL A 71 -7.13 -15.89 -9.73
CA VAL A 71 -5.89 -16.47 -9.20
C VAL A 71 -4.80 -16.35 -10.27
N VAL A 72 -3.70 -15.69 -9.91
CA VAL A 72 -2.52 -15.55 -10.77
C VAL A 72 -1.38 -16.33 -10.15
N VAL A 73 -0.80 -17.26 -10.89
CA VAL A 73 0.28 -18.13 -10.40
C VAL A 73 1.58 -17.73 -11.08
N CYS A 74 2.58 -17.34 -10.30
CA CYS A 74 3.89 -16.97 -10.79
C CYS A 74 4.95 -17.91 -10.21
N ARG A 75 5.76 -18.50 -11.09
CA ARG A 75 6.96 -19.24 -10.70
C ARG A 75 8.16 -18.29 -10.74
N GLU A 76 9.19 -18.62 -9.97
CA GLU A 76 10.44 -17.87 -9.95
C GLU A 76 11.04 -17.81 -11.36
N HIS A 77 11.25 -16.60 -11.88
CA HIS A 77 11.75 -16.33 -13.23
C HIS A 77 10.90 -16.90 -14.38
N ALA A 78 9.65 -17.26 -14.08
CA ALA A 78 8.63 -17.67 -15.04
C ALA A 78 7.28 -17.14 -14.54
N GLU A 79 7.24 -15.81 -14.37
CA GLU A 79 6.04 -15.09 -13.98
C GLU A 79 5.02 -15.05 -15.10
N ASP A 80 3.75 -14.93 -14.71
CA ASP A 80 2.68 -14.65 -15.66
C ASP A 80 2.94 -13.28 -16.36
N PRO A 81 2.64 -13.11 -17.66
CA PRO A 81 2.75 -11.82 -18.34
C PRO A 81 2.02 -10.66 -17.66
N VAL A 82 0.99 -10.95 -16.87
CA VAL A 82 0.27 -9.92 -16.10
C VAL A 82 1.03 -9.45 -14.85
N TYR A 83 1.99 -10.24 -14.33
CA TYR A 83 2.70 -10.00 -13.08
C TYR A 83 3.24 -8.56 -12.92
N PRO A 84 3.91 -7.95 -13.91
CA PRO A 84 4.45 -6.60 -13.76
C PRO A 84 3.37 -5.56 -13.44
N THR A 85 2.13 -5.79 -13.87
CA THR A 85 0.98 -4.89 -13.66
C THR A 85 0.34 -5.05 -12.29
N LEU A 86 0.71 -6.10 -11.54
CA LEU A 86 0.13 -6.45 -10.25
C LEU A 86 1.03 -6.11 -9.07
N VAL A 87 2.33 -5.91 -9.30
CA VAL A 87 3.29 -5.66 -8.21
C VAL A 87 3.75 -4.19 -8.15
N PRO A 88 3.98 -3.65 -6.95
CA PRO A 88 4.54 -2.32 -6.81
C PRO A 88 6.03 -2.31 -7.12
N ARG A 89 6.54 -1.21 -7.67
CA ARG A 89 7.98 -0.99 -7.79
C ARG A 89 8.60 -0.77 -6.40
N PRO A 90 9.83 -1.27 -6.16
CA PRO A 90 10.77 -1.81 -7.14
C PRO A 90 10.72 -3.35 -7.29
N ASN A 91 9.62 -4.03 -6.97
CA ASN A 91 9.54 -5.48 -7.22
C ASN A 91 9.64 -5.75 -8.73
N MET A 92 10.54 -6.66 -9.11
CA MET A 92 10.85 -6.96 -10.51
C MET A 92 10.59 -8.42 -10.90
N PHE A 93 10.52 -9.33 -9.93
CA PHE A 93 10.35 -10.77 -10.17
C PHE A 93 9.71 -11.45 -8.96
N ALA A 94 9.00 -12.55 -9.21
CA ALA A 94 8.41 -13.35 -8.17
C ALA A 94 9.50 -14.17 -7.47
N TRP A 95 9.53 -14.13 -6.15
CA TRP A 95 10.41 -15.00 -5.37
C TRP A 95 9.68 -16.30 -5.09
N ARG A 96 10.23 -17.43 -5.55
CA ARG A 96 9.60 -18.75 -5.48
C ARG A 96 8.19 -18.76 -6.09
N LEU A 97 7.37 -19.75 -5.72
CA LEU A 97 5.96 -19.81 -6.08
C LEU A 97 5.18 -18.70 -5.37
N THR A 98 4.79 -17.67 -6.12
CA THR A 98 3.94 -16.59 -5.66
C THR A 98 2.58 -16.68 -6.33
N MET A 99 1.53 -16.81 -5.53
CA MET A 99 0.16 -16.88 -6.02
C MET A 99 -0.61 -15.66 -5.51
N PHE A 100 -1.07 -14.80 -6.42
CA PHE A 100 -1.96 -13.71 -6.09
C PHE A 100 -3.40 -14.17 -6.17
N VAL A 101 -4.19 -13.82 -5.16
CA VAL A 101 -5.62 -14.12 -5.12
C VAL A 101 -6.37 -12.82 -4.96
N PHE A 102 -7.29 -12.56 -5.89
CA PHE A 102 -8.19 -11.43 -5.88
C PHE A 102 -9.61 -11.95 -5.68
N PHE A 103 -10.29 -11.51 -4.64
CA PHE A 103 -11.65 -11.95 -4.32
C PHE A 103 -12.58 -10.74 -4.22
N ASP A 104 -13.58 -10.65 -5.11
CA ASP A 104 -14.55 -9.56 -5.07
C ASP A 104 -15.56 -9.80 -3.94
N ARG A 105 -15.47 -8.96 -2.91
CA ARG A 105 -16.38 -8.98 -1.76
C ARG A 105 -17.61 -8.10 -2.00
N GLY A 106 -17.74 -7.53 -3.20
CA GLY A 106 -18.77 -6.56 -3.53
C GLY A 106 -18.48 -5.18 -2.91
N ALA A 107 -19.25 -4.17 -3.33
CA ALA A 107 -19.08 -2.80 -2.82
C ALA A 107 -19.30 -2.71 -1.30
N ALA A 108 -20.30 -3.43 -0.78
CA ALA A 108 -20.58 -3.48 0.67
C ALA A 108 -19.48 -4.20 1.47
N GLY A 109 -18.71 -5.08 0.83
CA GLY A 109 -17.62 -5.83 1.45
C GLY A 109 -16.24 -5.17 1.35
N GLY A 110 -16.16 -3.93 0.86
CA GLY A 110 -14.91 -3.17 0.72
C GLY A 110 -14.19 -3.38 -0.62
N GLY A 111 -14.87 -3.88 -1.66
CA GLY A 111 -14.28 -4.08 -2.98
C GLY A 111 -13.56 -5.42 -3.10
N VAL A 112 -12.40 -5.43 -3.74
CA VAL A 112 -11.63 -6.65 -3.99
C VAL A 112 -10.59 -6.86 -2.89
N GLU A 113 -10.66 -8.00 -2.21
CA GLU A 113 -9.60 -8.46 -1.33
C GLU A 113 -8.43 -8.99 -2.16
N CYS A 114 -7.25 -8.43 -1.94
CA CYS A 114 -6.01 -8.83 -2.60
C CYS A 114 -5.12 -9.60 -1.62
N LEU A 115 -4.74 -10.83 -1.96
CA LEU A 115 -3.91 -11.70 -1.13
C LEU A 115 -2.66 -12.15 -1.87
N SER A 116 -1.55 -12.26 -1.14
CA SER A 116 -0.34 -12.94 -1.61
C SER A 116 -0.18 -14.25 -0.86
N VAL A 117 -0.36 -15.38 -1.55
CA VAL A 117 -0.13 -16.73 -1.01
C VAL A 117 1.28 -17.15 -1.40
N ASN A 118 2.25 -16.76 -0.56
CA ASN A 118 3.66 -17.13 -0.69
C ASN A 118 4.32 -17.06 0.73
N PRO A 119 5.27 -17.96 1.08
CA PRO A 119 5.91 -17.98 2.40
C PRO A 119 6.64 -16.70 2.82
N TYR A 120 7.14 -15.98 1.84
CA TYR A 120 7.84 -14.69 1.89
C TYR A 120 6.93 -13.55 1.39
N GLY A 121 5.61 -13.74 1.49
CA GLY A 121 4.61 -12.82 0.96
C GLY A 121 4.65 -11.41 1.56
N SER A 122 3.63 -10.64 1.24
CA SER A 122 3.39 -9.29 1.77
C SER A 122 3.49 -9.22 3.31
N GLY A 123 4.09 -8.16 3.84
CA GLY A 123 4.20 -7.91 5.28
C GLY A 123 5.62 -7.52 5.69
N ASP A 124 6.15 -8.10 6.77
CA ASP A 124 7.50 -7.81 7.25
C ASP A 124 8.61 -8.24 6.28
N PHE A 125 8.34 -9.24 5.44
CA PHE A 125 9.29 -9.72 4.42
C PHE A 125 9.29 -8.89 3.14
N ASN A 126 8.17 -8.24 2.80
CA ASN A 126 8.05 -7.36 1.64
C ASN A 126 7.07 -6.23 1.96
N LYS A 127 7.63 -5.10 2.42
CA LYS A 127 6.85 -3.96 2.90
C LYS A 127 6.14 -3.24 1.78
N GLU A 128 6.77 -3.15 0.61
CA GLU A 128 6.19 -2.54 -0.57
C GLU A 128 4.95 -3.31 -1.04
N LEU A 129 4.99 -4.65 -1.01
CA LEU A 129 3.84 -5.49 -1.34
C LEU A 129 2.75 -5.46 -0.25
N ALA A 130 3.12 -5.20 1.01
CA ALA A 130 2.20 -5.13 2.16
C ALA A 130 1.12 -4.04 2.04
N ASP A 131 1.42 -2.96 1.31
CA ASP A 131 0.47 -1.88 1.07
C ASP A 131 -0.67 -2.29 0.12
N TYR A 132 -0.49 -3.36 -0.65
CA TYR A 132 -1.41 -3.79 -1.71
C TYR A 132 -2.03 -5.16 -1.45
N TYR A 133 -1.31 -6.03 -0.74
CA TYR A 133 -1.71 -7.41 -0.51
C TYR A 133 -1.72 -7.73 0.97
N ARG A 134 -2.76 -8.42 1.42
CA ARG A 134 -2.75 -9.06 2.73
C ARG A 134 -2.00 -10.40 2.62
N PRO A 135 -1.28 -10.82 3.66
CA PRO A 135 -0.64 -12.12 3.67
C PRO A 135 -1.72 -13.20 3.59
N GLY A 136 -1.74 -13.93 2.48
CA GLY A 136 -2.51 -15.16 2.33
C GLY A 136 -1.78 -16.35 2.93
N TRP A 137 -0.52 -16.18 3.35
CA TRP A 137 0.30 -17.23 3.95
C TRP A 137 0.00 -17.42 5.45
N GLY A 138 0.18 -18.66 5.93
CA GLY A 138 -0.10 -19.07 7.31
C GLY A 138 1.16 -19.50 8.07
N ASP A 139 1.06 -20.61 8.80
CA ASP A 139 2.06 -21.13 9.75
C ASP A 139 3.41 -21.61 9.16
N GLY A 140 3.65 -21.43 7.86
CA GLY A 140 4.91 -21.81 7.22
C GLY A 140 5.16 -23.31 7.07
N THR A 141 4.32 -24.17 7.64
CA THR A 141 4.45 -25.63 7.56
C THR A 141 3.58 -26.25 6.47
N GLU A 142 2.56 -25.51 6.02
CA GLU A 142 1.67 -25.96 4.97
C GLU A 142 2.29 -25.82 3.58
N GLU A 143 2.06 -26.83 2.74
CA GLU A 143 2.43 -26.81 1.33
C GLU A 143 1.64 -25.71 0.57
N PRO A 144 2.29 -24.90 -0.30
CA PRO A 144 1.66 -23.74 -0.93
C PRO A 144 0.32 -23.98 -1.63
N TRP A 145 0.19 -25.07 -2.40
CA TRP A 145 -1.06 -25.38 -3.11
C TRP A 145 -2.19 -25.75 -2.15
N ARG A 146 -1.87 -26.45 -1.05
CA ARG A 146 -2.84 -26.70 0.03
C ARG A 146 -3.30 -25.39 0.68
N ARG A 147 -2.38 -24.45 0.92
CA ARG A 147 -2.73 -23.13 1.47
C ARG A 147 -3.66 -22.37 0.53
N LEU A 148 -3.35 -22.34 -0.78
CA LEU A 148 -4.22 -21.73 -1.79
C LEU A 148 -5.61 -22.38 -1.77
N ALA A 149 -5.68 -23.72 -1.78
CA ALA A 149 -6.96 -24.43 -1.75
C ALA A 149 -7.78 -24.09 -0.49
N ARG A 150 -7.13 -23.87 0.66
CA ARG A 150 -7.81 -23.42 1.88
C ARG A 150 -8.33 -21.99 1.74
N VAL A 151 -7.52 -21.06 1.23
CA VAL A 151 -7.92 -19.68 0.93
C VAL A 151 -9.16 -19.64 0.03
N VAL A 152 -9.18 -20.46 -1.02
CA VAL A 152 -10.34 -20.58 -1.94
C VAL A 152 -11.58 -21.09 -1.20
N ARG A 153 -11.46 -22.18 -0.42
CA ARG A 153 -12.58 -22.77 0.32
C ARG A 153 -13.18 -21.82 1.35
N GLU A 154 -12.35 -21.09 2.09
CA GLU A 154 -12.78 -20.10 3.09
C GLU A 154 -13.66 -19.00 2.48
N ARG A 155 -13.41 -18.65 1.21
CA ARG A 155 -14.12 -17.57 0.49
C ARG A 155 -15.29 -18.08 -0.35
N ASN A 156 -15.31 -19.37 -0.66
CA ASN A 156 -16.38 -20.06 -1.39
C ASN A 156 -16.86 -19.33 -2.66
N PRO A 157 -15.95 -18.98 -3.61
CA PRO A 157 -16.34 -18.34 -4.86
C PRO A 157 -17.15 -19.31 -5.76
N LYS A 158 -18.06 -18.79 -6.57
CA LYS A 158 -18.81 -19.59 -7.57
C LYS A 158 -18.08 -19.64 -8.90
N ARG A 159 -17.39 -18.57 -9.28
CA ARG A 159 -16.56 -18.49 -10.50
C ARG A 159 -15.15 -18.06 -10.18
N ILE A 160 -14.19 -18.91 -10.55
CA ILE A 160 -12.77 -18.65 -10.42
C ILE A 160 -12.18 -18.49 -11.82
N ALA A 161 -11.46 -17.39 -12.05
CA ALA A 161 -10.61 -17.20 -13.21
C ALA A 161 -9.16 -17.54 -12.84
N VAL A 162 -8.45 -18.14 -13.79
CA VAL A 162 -7.02 -18.47 -13.68
C VAL A 162 -6.39 -18.05 -15.00
N ASP A 163 -5.24 -17.40 -14.94
CA ASP A 163 -4.50 -17.06 -16.17
C ASP A 163 -3.88 -18.33 -16.77
N GLU A 164 -3.96 -18.42 -18.10
CA GLU A 164 -3.30 -19.45 -18.91
C GLU A 164 -2.22 -18.76 -19.73
N SER A 165 -0.96 -19.12 -19.46
CA SER A 165 0.26 -18.51 -20.00
C SER A 165 1.21 -19.57 -20.54
#